data_AF-A0A932A241-F1
#
_entry.id   AF-A0A932A241-F1
#
_cell.length_a   1.000
_cell.length_b   1.000
_cell.length_c   1.000
_cell.angle_alpha   90.00
_cell.angle_beta   90.00
_cell.angle_gamma   90.00
#
_symmetry.space_group_name_H-M   'P 1'
#
loop_
_entity.id
_entity.type
_entity.pdbx_description
1 polymer ?
#
loop_
_entity_poly.entity_id
_entity_poly.type
_entity_poly.pdbx_seq_one_letter_code
_entity_poly.pdbx_strand_id
1 'polypeptide(L)'
;MRTRKICFVLFFVGSISLPLISSAQYGLVPCGTTQNNPETPWDETESCGLKHVILLVKNLLDFVLWKAVPLIIVLLAAATGAILYFSFGGPETIARAKSIWKAVGAGALIILLSWTFVNLLLGLLGYSIDIFGRWEEIKF
;
A
#
# COMPACT_ATOMS: atom_id res chain seq x y z
N MET A 1 -23.78 -23.82 18.21
CA MET A 1 -23.88 -22.93 17.01
C MET A 1 -22.90 -21.76 16.98
N ARG A 2 -22.29 -21.33 18.11
CA ARG A 2 -21.34 -20.20 18.17
C ARG A 2 -19.95 -20.49 17.56
N THR A 3 -19.49 -21.74 17.63
CA THR A 3 -18.17 -22.20 17.13
C THR A 3 -18.07 -22.35 15.61
N ARG A 4 -19.13 -22.81 14.93
CA ARG A 4 -19.17 -22.94 13.46
C ARG A 4 -19.06 -21.59 12.72
N LYS A 5 -19.52 -20.50 13.33
CA LYS A 5 -19.55 -19.15 12.73
C LYS A 5 -18.20 -18.42 12.86
N ILE A 6 -17.49 -18.67 13.96
CA ILE A 6 -16.11 -18.19 14.18
C ILE A 6 -15.14 -18.88 13.21
N CYS A 7 -15.31 -20.18 12.96
CA CYS A 7 -14.52 -20.88 11.93
C CYS A 7 -14.72 -20.29 10.53
N PHE A 8 -15.92 -19.82 10.16
CA PHE A 8 -16.16 -19.28 8.82
C PHE A 8 -15.50 -17.91 8.62
N VAL A 9 -15.52 -17.04 9.63
CA VAL A 9 -14.79 -15.75 9.60
C VAL A 9 -13.28 -15.97 9.61
N LEU A 10 -12.76 -16.90 10.42
CA LEU A 10 -11.35 -17.26 10.43
C LEU A 10 -10.89 -17.94 9.13
N PHE A 11 -11.76 -18.72 8.47
CA PHE A 11 -11.46 -19.36 7.20
C PHE A 11 -11.44 -18.35 6.04
N PHE A 12 -12.34 -17.35 6.04
CA PHE A 12 -12.34 -16.28 5.03
C PHE A 12 -11.16 -15.31 5.23
N VAL A 13 -10.88 -14.91 6.47
CA VAL A 13 -9.70 -14.08 6.81
C VAL A 13 -8.41 -14.85 6.55
N GLY A 14 -8.37 -16.16 6.85
CA GLY A 14 -7.25 -17.05 6.58
C GLY A 14 -6.98 -17.25 5.09
N SER A 15 -8.02 -17.51 4.28
CA SER A 15 -7.86 -17.74 2.84
C SER A 15 -7.43 -16.49 2.08
N ILE A 16 -7.87 -15.30 2.53
CA ILE A 16 -7.49 -14.01 1.94
C ILE A 16 -6.09 -13.56 2.40
N SER A 17 -5.59 -14.08 3.53
CA SER A 17 -4.21 -13.81 3.98
C SER A 17 -3.15 -14.75 3.39
N LEU A 18 -3.54 -15.78 2.63
CA LEU A 18 -2.59 -16.73 2.02
C LEU A 18 -1.74 -16.22 0.83
N PRO A 19 -2.00 -15.11 0.10
CA PRO A 19 -1.05 -14.63 -0.90
C PRO A 19 -0.05 -13.62 -0.32
N LEU A 20 -0.01 -13.37 1.00
CA LEU A 20 0.80 -12.30 1.60
C LEU A 20 2.27 -12.68 1.89
N ILE A 21 2.72 -13.90 1.59
CA ILE A 21 4.10 -14.32 1.87
C ILE A 21 4.76 -14.87 0.60
N SER A 22 4.84 -14.07 -0.46
CA SER A 22 5.79 -14.34 -1.55
C SER A 22 6.13 -13.08 -2.33
N SER A 23 7.08 -12.31 -1.82
CA SER A 23 7.92 -11.38 -2.58
C SER A 23 9.02 -10.84 -1.66
N ALA A 24 9.84 -11.73 -1.13
CA ALA A 24 11.09 -11.38 -0.47
C ALA A 24 12.24 -11.75 -1.42
N GLN A 25 12.28 -11.12 -2.59
CA GLN A 25 13.46 -11.21 -3.47
C GLN A 25 14.11 -9.84 -3.67
N TYR A 26 13.36 -8.74 -3.50
CA TYR A 26 13.87 -7.38 -3.67
C TYR A 26 13.44 -6.52 -2.49
N GLY A 27 14.42 -5.90 -1.82
CA GLY A 27 14.20 -5.10 -0.61
C GLY A 27 13.60 -3.73 -0.91
N LEU A 28 13.05 -3.07 0.11
CA LEU A 28 12.58 -1.68 0.00
C LEU A 28 13.74 -0.70 -0.29
N VAL A 29 14.97 -1.13 0.00
CA VAL A 29 16.20 -0.39 -0.26
C VAL A 29 16.78 -0.84 -1.61
N PRO A 30 16.86 0.06 -2.62
CA PRO A 30 17.29 -0.26 -3.98
C PRO A 30 18.81 -0.13 -4.20
N CYS A 31 19.62 -0.34 -3.17
CA CYS A 31 21.09 -0.21 -3.23
C CYS A 31 21.78 -1.08 -2.17
N GLY A 32 23.05 -1.43 -2.42
CA GLY A 32 23.84 -2.25 -1.51
C GLY A 32 23.36 -3.70 -1.40
N THR A 33 22.60 -4.18 -2.39
CA THR A 33 22.19 -5.59 -2.47
C THR A 33 23.35 -6.41 -3.04
N THR A 34 23.37 -7.72 -2.75
CA THR A 34 24.36 -8.64 -3.33
C THR A 34 23.91 -9.22 -4.67
N GLN A 35 22.67 -8.93 -5.09
CA GLN A 35 22.08 -9.43 -6.34
C GLN A 35 21.39 -8.29 -7.06
N ASN A 36 21.72 -8.15 -8.34
CA ASN A 36 21.11 -7.19 -9.24
C ASN A 36 19.88 -7.82 -9.92
N ASN A 37 18.71 -7.23 -9.74
CA ASN A 37 17.51 -7.61 -10.45
C ASN A 37 17.58 -7.21 -11.94
N PRO A 38 17.57 -8.15 -12.89
CA PRO A 38 17.59 -7.81 -14.32
C PRO A 38 16.30 -7.13 -14.81
N GLU A 39 15.23 -7.12 -14.00
CA GLU A 39 14.00 -6.39 -14.31
C GLU A 39 14.10 -4.88 -14.05
N THR A 40 15.10 -4.43 -13.27
CA THR A 40 15.29 -3.01 -12.96
C THR A 40 16.35 -2.36 -13.87
N PRO A 41 16.08 -1.22 -14.51
CA PRO A 41 17.06 -0.51 -15.33
C PRO A 41 18.28 0.08 -14.58
N TRP A 42 18.39 -0.06 -13.25
CA TRP A 42 19.52 0.40 -12.43
C TRP A 42 20.23 -0.77 -11.76
N ASP A 43 21.53 -0.61 -11.45
CA ASP A 43 22.33 -1.64 -10.79
C ASP A 43 22.17 -1.57 -9.27
N GLU A 44 21.52 -2.56 -8.66
CA GLU A 44 21.24 -2.59 -7.22
C GLU A 44 22.49 -2.94 -6.37
N THR A 45 23.57 -3.39 -7.02
CA THR A 45 24.86 -3.72 -6.39
C THR A 45 25.72 -2.48 -6.11
N GLU A 46 25.34 -1.33 -6.66
CA GLU A 46 26.13 -0.11 -6.55
C GLU A 46 26.06 0.51 -5.13
N SER A 47 27.10 1.27 -4.78
CA SER A 47 27.20 1.92 -3.46
C SER A 47 26.10 2.95 -3.30
N CYS A 48 25.40 2.94 -2.16
CA CYS A 48 24.29 3.87 -1.91
C CYS A 48 24.74 5.34 -1.97
N GLY A 49 24.33 6.05 -3.02
CA GLY A 49 24.43 7.50 -3.17
C GLY A 49 23.08 8.23 -3.00
N LEU A 50 23.11 9.56 -3.06
CA LEU A 50 21.90 10.41 -2.95
C LEU A 50 20.87 10.14 -4.06
N LYS A 51 21.29 9.64 -5.22
CA LYS A 51 20.41 9.22 -6.32
C LYS A 51 19.40 8.13 -5.92
N HIS A 52 19.79 7.21 -5.04
CA HIS A 52 18.93 6.10 -4.60
C HIS A 52 17.92 6.50 -3.53
N VAL A 53 18.08 7.67 -2.88
CA VAL A 53 17.12 8.16 -1.88
C VAL A 53 15.78 8.46 -2.54
N ILE A 54 15.80 9.00 -3.76
CA ILE A 54 14.60 9.30 -4.54
C ILE A 54 13.89 8.01 -4.98
N LEU A 55 14.65 6.99 -5.39
CA LEU A 55 14.10 5.65 -5.69
C LEU A 55 13.50 4.98 -4.45
N LEU A 56 14.15 5.12 -3.28
CA LEU A 56 13.62 4.59 -2.02
C LEU A 56 12.27 5.22 -1.69
N VAL A 57 12.15 6.54 -1.82
CA VAL A 57 10.88 7.25 -1.58
C VAL A 57 9.79 6.78 -2.52
N LYS A 58 10.11 6.56 -3.81
CA LYS A 58 9.17 5.95 -4.77
C LYS A 58 8.74 4.56 -4.29
N ASN A 59 9.67 3.65 -4.03
CA ASN A 59 9.37 2.29 -3.58
C ASN A 59 8.55 2.27 -2.27
N LEU A 60 8.83 3.20 -1.35
CA LEU A 60 8.07 3.35 -0.13
C LEU A 60 6.63 3.78 -0.41
N LEU A 61 6.44 4.79 -1.27
CA LEU A 61 5.11 5.25 -1.64
C LEU A 61 4.34 4.17 -2.41
N ASP A 62 4.97 3.47 -3.36
CA ASP A 62 4.35 2.35 -4.07
C ASP A 62 4.00 1.20 -3.12
N PHE A 63 4.87 0.86 -2.18
CA PHE A 63 4.57 -0.14 -1.15
C PHE A 63 3.38 0.29 -0.28
N VAL A 64 3.34 1.55 0.15
CA VAL A 64 2.25 2.05 0.98
C VAL A 64 0.94 2.05 0.19
N LEU A 65 0.91 2.57 -1.03
CA LEU A 65 -0.31 2.64 -1.86
C LEU A 65 -0.79 1.26 -2.29
N TRP A 66 0.10 0.40 -2.79
CA TRP A 66 -0.29 -0.85 -3.44
C TRP A 66 -0.32 -2.06 -2.50
N LYS A 67 0.34 -2.01 -1.33
CA LYS A 67 0.35 -3.11 -0.36
C LYS A 67 -0.25 -2.71 0.99
N ALA A 68 0.19 -1.61 1.59
CA ALA A 68 -0.22 -1.28 2.97
C ALA A 68 -1.67 -0.77 3.06
N VAL A 69 -2.07 0.17 2.20
CA VAL A 69 -3.43 0.73 2.16
C VAL A 69 -4.50 -0.35 1.93
N PRO A 70 -4.41 -1.22 0.89
CA PRO A 70 -5.43 -2.26 0.69
C PRO A 70 -5.48 -3.26 1.85
N LEU A 71 -4.33 -3.62 2.43
CA LEU A 71 -4.26 -4.51 3.60
C LEU A 71 -5.02 -3.91 4.81
N ILE A 72 -4.79 -2.64 5.10
CA ILE A 72 -5.45 -1.92 6.20
C ILE A 72 -6.96 -1.82 5.94
N ILE A 73 -7.37 -1.47 4.72
CA ILE A 73 -8.80 -1.38 4.37
C ILE A 73 -9.51 -2.72 4.57
N VAL A 74 -8.90 -3.83 4.16
CA VAL A 74 -9.46 -5.18 4.35
C VAL A 74 -9.61 -5.50 5.85
N LEU A 75 -8.62 -5.17 6.67
CA LEU A 75 -8.66 -5.41 8.11
C LEU A 75 -9.76 -4.58 8.80
N LEU A 76 -9.89 -3.30 8.46
CA LEU A 76 -10.96 -2.45 8.97
C LEU A 76 -12.35 -2.88 8.49
N ALA A 77 -12.47 -3.31 7.23
CA ALA A 77 -13.71 -3.83 6.68
C ALA A 77 -14.14 -5.11 7.40
N ALA A 78 -13.20 -6.03 7.68
CA ALA A 78 -13.47 -7.24 8.44
C ALA A 78 -13.91 -6.92 9.88
N ALA A 79 -13.21 -6.00 10.56
CA ALA A 79 -13.54 -5.60 11.93
C ALA A 79 -14.92 -4.92 12.01
N THR A 80 -15.18 -3.94 11.15
CA THR A 80 -16.47 -3.24 11.11
C THR A 80 -17.62 -4.15 10.68
N GLY A 81 -17.39 -5.05 9.73
CA GLY A 81 -18.34 -6.07 9.30
C GLY A 81 -18.71 -7.05 10.42
N ALA A 82 -17.72 -7.50 11.20
CA ALA A 82 -17.96 -8.35 12.36
C ALA A 82 -18.82 -7.62 13.42
N ILE A 83 -18.50 -6.36 13.74
CA ILE A 83 -19.24 -5.57 14.73
C ILE A 83 -20.68 -5.32 14.29
N LEU A 84 -20.91 -4.97 13.02
CA LEU A 84 -22.26 -4.76 12.46
C LEU A 84 -23.09 -6.04 12.47
N TYR A 85 -22.46 -7.18 12.16
CA TYR A 85 -23.13 -8.49 12.16
C TYR A 85 -23.53 -8.93 13.57
N PHE A 86 -22.68 -8.72 14.58
CA PHE A 86 -23.00 -9.07 15.97
C PHE A 86 -23.97 -8.08 16.65
N SER A 87 -23.99 -6.82 16.21
CA SER A 87 -24.85 -5.77 16.79
C SER A 87 -26.23 -5.66 16.13
N PHE A 88 -26.60 -6.60 15.25
CA PHE A 88 -27.86 -6.57 14.49
C PHE A 88 -28.14 -5.23 13.76
N GLY A 89 -27.10 -4.49 13.41
CA GLY A 89 -27.24 -3.21 12.70
C GLY A 89 -27.96 -2.11 13.50
N GLY A 90 -27.82 -2.07 14.83
CA GLY A 90 -28.36 -0.97 15.63
C GLY A 90 -27.91 0.41 15.08
N PRO A 91 -28.78 1.45 15.10
CA PRO A 91 -28.55 2.72 14.41
C PRO A 91 -27.25 3.42 14.86
N GLU A 92 -26.87 3.25 16.12
CA GLU A 92 -25.62 3.77 16.67
C GLU A 92 -24.37 3.16 16.00
N THR A 93 -24.39 1.85 15.76
CA THR A 93 -23.23 1.14 15.18
C THR A 93 -23.03 1.46 13.70
N ILE A 94 -24.12 1.69 12.97
CA ILE A 94 -24.10 2.16 11.58
C ILE A 94 -23.56 3.59 11.50
N ALA A 95 -23.97 4.47 12.42
CA ALA A 95 -23.48 5.85 12.46
C ALA A 95 -21.96 5.90 12.74
N ARG A 96 -21.48 5.09 13.70
CA ARG A 96 -20.05 4.95 13.99
C ARG A 96 -19.28 4.39 12.79
N ALA A 97 -19.77 3.33 12.14
CA ALA A 97 -19.13 2.76 10.95
C ALA A 97 -18.99 3.81 9.82
N LYS A 98 -20.04 4.58 9.52
CA LYS A 98 -19.97 5.66 8.51
C LYS A 98 -18.93 6.72 8.84
N SER A 99 -18.78 7.08 10.12
CA SER A 99 -17.77 8.07 10.55
C SER A 99 -16.34 7.57 10.30
N ILE A 100 -16.08 6.29 10.60
CA ILE A 100 -14.78 5.65 10.38
C ILE A 100 -14.48 5.57 8.88
N TRP A 101 -15.44 5.11 8.07
CA TRP A 101 -15.27 5.01 6.62
C TRP A 101 -15.06 6.37 5.94
N LYS A 102 -15.70 7.44 6.44
CA LYS A 102 -15.42 8.81 5.98
C LYS A 102 -13.99 9.25 6.30
N ALA A 103 -13.50 8.93 7.50
CA ALA A 103 -12.12 9.26 7.89
C ALA A 103 -11.09 8.47 7.05
N VAL A 104 -11.34 7.18 6.81
CA VAL A 104 -10.50 6.34 5.94
C VAL A 104 -10.51 6.87 4.51
N GLY A 105 -11.68 7.22 3.97
CA GLY A 105 -11.80 7.82 2.64
C GLY A 105 -11.06 9.16 2.50
N ALA A 106 -11.15 10.02 3.52
CA ALA A 106 -10.43 11.28 3.56
C ALA A 106 -8.90 11.07 3.60
N GLY A 107 -8.42 10.11 4.41
CA GLY A 107 -7.01 9.76 4.47
C GLY A 107 -6.48 9.21 3.13
N ALA A 108 -7.22 8.31 2.50
CA ALA A 108 -6.88 7.78 1.18
C ALA A 108 -6.82 8.88 0.11
N LEU A 109 -7.76 9.84 0.15
CA LEU A 109 -7.76 10.98 -0.77
C LEU A 109 -6.50 11.85 -0.59
N ILE A 110 -6.10 12.15 0.63
CA ILE A 110 -4.89 12.95 0.92
C ILE A 110 -3.64 12.26 0.38
N ILE A 111 -3.52 10.94 0.58
CA ILE A 111 -2.38 10.16 0.08
C ILE A 111 -2.32 10.20 -1.45
N LEU A 112 -3.46 10.01 -2.13
CA LEU A 112 -3.53 10.08 -3.59
C LEU A 112 -3.21 11.48 -4.12
N LEU A 113 -3.68 12.54 -3.46
CA LEU A 113 -3.35 13.92 -3.82
C LEU A 113 -1.88 14.24 -3.58
N SER A 114 -1.29 13.73 -2.50
CA SER A 114 0.14 13.88 -2.24
C SER A 114 0.96 13.23 -3.35
N TRP A 115 0.63 11.98 -3.71
CA TRP A 115 1.28 11.27 -4.81
C TRP A 115 1.21 12.05 -6.12
N THR A 116 0.00 12.46 -6.54
CA THR A 116 -0.16 13.21 -7.80
C THR A 116 0.53 14.56 -7.78
N PHE A 117 0.57 15.24 -6.63
CA PHE A 117 1.25 16.51 -6.46
C PHE A 117 2.77 16.38 -6.67
N VAL A 118 3.40 15.35 -6.09
CA VAL A 118 4.84 15.11 -6.31
C VAL A 118 5.09 14.79 -7.78
N ASN A 119 4.29 13.92 -8.40
CA ASN A 119 4.41 13.62 -9.84
C ASN A 119 4.28 14.89 -10.71
N LEU A 120 3.34 15.78 -10.37
CA LEU A 120 3.12 17.03 -11.09
C LEU A 120 4.31 17.98 -10.96
N LEU A 121 4.89 18.11 -9.76
CA LEU A 121 6.08 18.94 -9.55
C LEU A 121 7.27 18.47 -10.38
N LEU A 122 7.52 17.16 -10.45
CA LEU A 122 8.62 16.65 -11.26
C LEU A 122 8.34 16.72 -12.77
N GLY A 123 7.08 16.57 -13.18
CA GLY A 123 6.66 16.86 -14.55
C GLY A 123 6.93 18.32 -14.95
N LEU A 124 6.70 19.27 -14.05
CA LEU A 124 6.98 20.70 -14.29
C LEU A 124 8.48 21.02 -14.38
N LEU A 125 9.32 20.24 -13.69
CA LEU A 125 10.78 20.33 -13.75
C LEU A 125 11.37 19.73 -15.04
N GLY A 126 10.54 19.21 -15.95
CA GLY A 126 10.96 18.71 -17.26
C GLY A 126 11.29 17.21 -17.30
N TYR A 127 10.93 16.45 -16.26
CA TYR A 127 11.07 14.99 -16.28
C TYR A 127 9.84 14.35 -16.95
N SER A 128 10.05 13.49 -17.95
CA SER A 128 9.00 12.70 -18.59
C SER A 128 8.50 11.63 -17.61
N ILE A 129 7.49 11.97 -16.82
CA ILE A 129 6.86 11.05 -15.88
C ILE A 129 5.57 10.51 -16.49
N ASP A 130 5.55 9.22 -16.82
CA ASP A 130 4.32 8.49 -17.12
C ASP A 130 3.38 8.48 -15.90
N ILE A 131 2.07 8.29 -16.07
CA ILE A 131 1.07 8.28 -14.98
C ILE A 131 1.40 7.30 -13.83
N PHE A 132 2.28 6.32 -14.09
CA PHE A 132 2.82 5.35 -13.13
C PHE A 132 4.28 5.59 -12.70
N GLY A 133 4.81 6.80 -12.86
CA GLY A 133 6.03 7.22 -12.20
C GLY A 133 7.26 6.40 -12.57
N ARG A 134 7.89 6.63 -13.72
CA ARG A 134 9.19 6.01 -14.06
C ARG A 134 10.33 6.93 -13.58
N TRP A 135 10.41 7.13 -12.27
CA TRP A 135 11.43 7.95 -11.56
C TRP A 135 12.86 7.40 -11.69
N GLU A 136 13.02 6.28 -12.37
CA GLU A 136 14.23 5.49 -12.52
C GLU A 136 15.06 5.93 -13.74
N GLU A 137 14.48 6.78 -14.60
CA GLU A 137 15.18 7.39 -15.74
C GLU A 137 15.95 8.67 -15.38
N ILE A 138 15.94 9.09 -14.11
CA ILE A 138 16.69 10.27 -13.65
C ILE A 138 18.18 9.91 -13.63
N LYS A 139 18.81 9.97 -14.81
CA LYS A 139 20.26 9.95 -14.99
C LYS A 139 20.80 11.29 -14.50
N PHE A 140 21.39 11.29 -13.31
CA PHE A 140 22.35 12.31 -12.91
C PHE A 140 23.75 11.88 -13.34
#